data_AF-A0A2E0WQ32-F1
#
_entry.id   AF-A0A2E0WQ32-F1
#
_cell.length_a   1.000
_cell.length_b   1.000
_cell.length_c   1.000
_cell.angle_alpha   90.00
_cell.angle_beta   90.00
_cell.angle_gamma   90.00
#
_symmetry.space_group_name_H-M   'P 1'
#
loop_
_entity.id
_entity.type
_entity.pdbx_description
1 polymer ?
#
loop_
_entity_poly.entity_id
_entity_poly.type
_entity_poly.pdbx_seq_one_letter_code
_entity_poly.pdbx_strand_id
1 'polypeptide(L)'
;MDRPSYHSVERGESLYSIAWKYGLDYQQLARWNGIASPYTIYVNQRLRLHPTAPAARVDSRPAPAPASRPAPAPERDIRVRSTPAPRAPTTAPDRYSYPDRVSTWRWPVQGRILRPFDPNSPGKKGITISGEKGEKIRAAAAGRIVYSGSGLVGYGRLIIVKHSEDYLSAYGHNDKLLVSEGDVVKAGQVLALMGSSGTNRTQLHFEIRRKGKPVDPLHYLPRRK
;
A
#
# COMPACT_ATOMS: atom_id res chain seq x y z
N MET A 1 -20.67 3.23 15.33
CA MET A 1 -20.17 4.03 14.19
C MET A 1 -20.14 3.12 12.98
N ASP A 2 -21.13 3.26 12.11
CA ASP A 2 -21.24 2.45 10.90
C ASP A 2 -20.08 2.77 9.96
N ARG A 3 -19.42 1.71 9.47
CA ARG A 3 -18.37 1.87 8.46
C ARG A 3 -19.05 2.32 7.16
N PRO A 4 -18.47 3.29 6.42
CA PRO A 4 -19.05 3.70 5.16
C PRO A 4 -19.07 2.50 4.19
N SER A 5 -20.15 2.38 3.42
CA SER A 5 -20.28 1.31 2.43
C SER A 5 -19.31 1.47 1.25
N TYR A 6 -18.90 2.70 0.97
CA TYR A 6 -18.04 3.08 -0.14
C TYR A 6 -17.02 4.14 0.27
N HIS A 7 -15.89 4.20 -0.44
CA HIS A 7 -14.87 5.24 -0.35
C HIS A 7 -14.54 5.75 -1.74
N SER A 8 -14.43 7.06 -1.91
CA SER A 8 -13.95 7.66 -3.16
C SER A 8 -12.45 7.90 -3.06
N VAL A 9 -11.69 7.36 -3.99
CA VAL A 9 -10.22 7.46 -4.00
C VAL A 9 -9.80 8.93 -4.07
N GLU A 10 -9.01 9.37 -3.11
CA GLU A 10 -8.44 10.71 -3.04
C GLU A 10 -7.04 10.75 -3.69
N ARG A 11 -6.57 11.95 -4.02
CA ARG A 11 -5.22 12.12 -4.58
C ARG A 11 -4.17 11.66 -3.57
N GLY A 12 -3.30 10.75 -4.00
CA GLY A 12 -2.21 10.22 -3.17
C GLY A 12 -2.59 9.00 -2.33
N GLU A 13 -3.81 8.48 -2.48
CA GLU A 13 -4.17 7.18 -1.93
C GLU A 13 -3.78 6.03 -2.87
N SER A 14 -3.39 4.91 -2.27
CA SER A 14 -3.23 3.62 -2.94
C SER A 14 -4.29 2.63 -2.43
N LEU A 15 -4.51 1.52 -3.14
CA LEU A 15 -5.42 0.48 -2.67
C LEU A 15 -5.01 -0.02 -1.28
N TYR A 16 -3.70 -0.07 -1.03
CA TYR A 16 -3.11 -0.44 0.25
C TYR A 16 -3.41 0.57 1.35
N SER A 17 -3.30 1.87 1.08
CA SER A 17 -3.61 2.89 2.09
C SER A 17 -5.09 2.88 2.45
N ILE A 18 -5.97 2.72 1.47
CA ILE A 18 -7.43 2.64 1.70
C ILE A 18 -7.77 1.38 2.50
N ALA A 19 -7.26 0.22 2.10
CA ALA A 19 -7.44 -1.02 2.86
C ALA A 19 -6.90 -0.85 4.29
N TRP A 20 -5.75 -0.18 4.46
CA TRP A 20 -5.15 0.08 5.75
C TRP A 20 -6.05 0.92 6.66
N LYS A 21 -6.59 2.03 6.12
CA LYS A 21 -7.49 2.98 6.78
C LYS A 21 -8.72 2.28 7.36
N TYR A 22 -9.30 1.35 6.61
CA TYR A 22 -10.53 0.64 7.00
C TYR A 22 -10.29 -0.69 7.73
N GLY A 23 -9.03 -1.06 7.96
CA GLY A 23 -8.70 -2.35 8.59
C GLY A 23 -9.10 -3.55 7.72
N LEU A 24 -9.04 -3.38 6.40
CA LEU A 24 -9.36 -4.40 5.41
C LEU A 24 -8.07 -5.04 4.88
N ASP A 25 -8.24 -6.24 4.32
CA ASP A 25 -7.24 -6.84 3.47
C ASP A 25 -7.32 -6.23 2.06
N TYR A 26 -6.18 -5.82 1.51
CA TYR A 26 -6.14 -5.17 0.20
C TYR A 26 -6.57 -6.14 -0.90
N GLN A 27 -6.29 -7.45 -0.78
CA GLN A 27 -6.70 -8.45 -1.76
C GLN A 27 -8.23 -8.62 -1.76
N GLN A 28 -8.85 -8.64 -0.58
CA GLN A 28 -10.31 -8.68 -0.46
C GLN A 28 -10.95 -7.41 -1.03
N LEU A 29 -10.40 -6.24 -0.70
CA LEU A 29 -10.86 -4.97 -1.24
C LEU A 29 -10.76 -4.96 -2.78
N ALA A 30 -9.63 -5.43 -3.33
CA ALA A 30 -9.43 -5.58 -4.78
C ALA A 30 -10.52 -6.47 -5.39
N ARG A 31 -10.76 -7.64 -4.78
CA ARG A 31 -11.73 -8.63 -5.26
C ARG A 31 -13.15 -8.09 -5.27
N TRP A 32 -13.57 -7.39 -4.22
CA TRP A 32 -14.92 -6.79 -4.15
C TRP A 32 -15.16 -5.70 -5.20
N ASN A 33 -14.08 -5.15 -5.76
CA ASN A 33 -14.11 -4.08 -6.74
C ASN A 33 -13.65 -4.51 -8.14
N GLY A 34 -13.39 -5.82 -8.35
CA GLY A 34 -12.91 -6.33 -9.64
C GLY A 34 -11.54 -5.78 -10.06
N ILE A 35 -10.71 -5.36 -9.10
CA ILE A 35 -9.39 -4.77 -9.38
C ILE A 35 -8.37 -5.91 -9.45
N ALA A 36 -7.77 -6.10 -10.62
CA ALA A 36 -6.68 -7.05 -10.82
C ALA A 36 -5.32 -6.42 -10.45
N SER A 37 -4.33 -7.27 -10.17
CA SER A 37 -2.92 -6.86 -10.13
C SER A 37 -2.55 -6.14 -11.44
N PRO A 38 -1.87 -4.99 -11.41
CA PRO A 38 -1.05 -4.43 -10.32
C PRO A 38 -1.80 -3.54 -9.30
N TYR A 39 -3.13 -3.68 -9.18
CA TYR A 39 -3.97 -2.97 -8.19
C TYR A 39 -4.07 -1.46 -8.42
N THR A 40 -4.01 -1.04 -9.68
CA THR A 40 -4.16 0.36 -10.08
C THR A 40 -5.56 0.88 -9.75
N ILE A 41 -5.60 2.05 -9.11
CA ILE A 41 -6.82 2.81 -8.83
C ILE A 41 -6.64 4.25 -9.30
N TYR A 42 -7.75 4.94 -9.56
CA TYR A 42 -7.77 6.31 -10.07
C TYR A 42 -8.47 7.25 -9.10
N VAL A 43 -8.04 8.51 -9.08
CA VAL A 43 -8.70 9.56 -8.28
C VAL A 43 -10.19 9.64 -8.65
N ASN A 44 -11.04 9.83 -7.64
CA ASN A 44 -12.50 9.80 -7.69
C ASN A 44 -13.13 8.44 -8.04
N GLN A 45 -12.33 7.37 -8.23
CA GLN A 45 -12.88 6.03 -8.34
C GLN A 45 -13.58 5.64 -7.05
N ARG A 46 -14.80 5.12 -7.15
CA ARG A 46 -15.59 4.71 -5.98
C ARG A 46 -15.34 3.23 -5.68
N LEU A 47 -14.77 2.95 -4.51
CA LEU A 47 -14.48 1.60 -4.02
C LEU A 47 -15.49 1.16 -2.98
N ARG A 48 -16.03 -0.05 -3.15
CA ARG A 48 -16.87 -0.74 -2.18
C ARG A 48 -16.01 -1.32 -1.04
N LEU A 49 -16.44 -1.13 0.20
CA LEU A 49 -15.68 -1.54 1.40
C LEU A 49 -16.24 -2.79 2.10
N HIS A 50 -17.22 -3.45 1.51
CA HIS A 50 -17.89 -4.63 2.06
C HIS A 50 -18.05 -5.70 0.97
N PRO A 51 -18.19 -6.99 1.35
CA PRO A 51 -18.40 -8.05 0.39
C PRO A 51 -19.66 -7.78 -0.42
N THR A 52 -19.55 -8.02 -1.72
CA THR A 52 -20.73 -8.17 -2.56
C THR A 52 -21.24 -9.59 -2.29
N ALA A 53 -22.55 -9.77 -2.08
CA ALA A 53 -23.14 -11.10 -2.18
C ALA A 53 -22.63 -11.74 -3.49
N PRO A 54 -22.28 -13.04 -3.51
CA PRO A 54 -21.77 -13.64 -4.72
C PRO A 54 -22.74 -13.33 -5.86
N ALA A 55 -22.26 -12.60 -6.86
CA ALA A 55 -22.99 -12.48 -8.10
C ALA A 55 -23.21 -13.92 -8.56
N ALA A 56 -24.47 -14.34 -8.68
CA ALA A 56 -24.80 -15.51 -9.46
C ALA A 56 -24.01 -15.39 -10.76
N ARG A 57 -23.31 -16.46 -11.13
CA ARG A 57 -22.61 -16.52 -12.41
C ARG A 57 -23.68 -16.29 -13.48
N VAL A 58 -23.79 -15.06 -13.96
CA VAL A 58 -24.33 -14.82 -15.28
C VAL A 58 -23.26 -15.37 -16.19
N ASP A 59 -23.50 -16.58 -16.68
CA ASP A 59 -22.81 -17.14 -17.81
C ASP A 59 -22.91 -16.13 -18.95
N SER A 60 -21.90 -15.27 -19.08
CA SER A 60 -21.69 -14.47 -20.27
C SER A 60 -21.22 -15.43 -21.36
N ARG A 61 -22.19 -16.17 -21.91
CA ARG A 61 -22.08 -16.72 -23.25
C ARG A 61 -21.70 -15.54 -24.17
N PRO A 62 -20.58 -15.59 -24.90
CA PRO A 62 -20.24 -14.51 -25.82
C PRO A 62 -21.36 -14.36 -26.82
N ALA A 63 -22.02 -13.20 -26.83
CA ALA A 63 -22.84 -12.80 -27.96
C ALA A 63 -21.90 -12.57 -29.15
N PRO A 64 -22.19 -13.13 -30.34
CA PRO A 64 -21.35 -12.92 -31.50
C PRO A 64 -21.33 -11.43 -31.88
N ALA A 65 -20.13 -10.87 -31.99
CA ALA A 65 -19.94 -9.51 -32.46
C ALA A 65 -20.42 -9.38 -33.92
N PRO A 66 -21.17 -8.34 -34.29
CA PRO A 66 -21.48 -8.08 -35.70
C PRO A 66 -20.22 -7.65 -36.45
N ALA A 67 -20.01 -8.25 -37.62
CA ALA A 67 -18.89 -7.99 -38.51
C ALA A 67 -18.97 -6.58 -39.11
N SER A 68 -17.96 -5.75 -38.83
CA SER A 68 -17.81 -4.42 -39.44
C SER A 68 -17.11 -4.55 -40.80
N ARG A 69 -17.84 -4.23 -41.87
CA ARG A 69 -17.34 -4.08 -43.24
C ARG A 69 -16.37 -2.89 -43.34
N PRO A 70 -15.27 -2.95 -44.09
CA PRO A 70 -14.41 -1.79 -44.31
C PRO A 70 -15.04 -0.85 -45.36
N ALA A 71 -15.01 0.45 -45.09
CA ALA A 71 -15.27 1.51 -46.06
C ALA A 71 -13.98 2.36 -46.23
N PRO A 72 -13.68 2.86 -47.44
CA PRO A 72 -12.38 3.42 -47.77
C PRO A 72 -12.20 4.87 -47.30
N ALA A 73 -10.96 5.20 -46.93
CA ALA A 73 -10.52 6.55 -46.57
C ALA A 73 -10.32 7.43 -47.82
N PRO A 74 -10.53 8.75 -47.73
CA PRO A 74 -9.86 9.71 -48.60
C PRO A 74 -8.60 10.25 -47.89
N GLU A 75 -7.47 10.13 -48.59
CA GLU A 75 -6.24 10.87 -48.36
C GLU A 75 -6.49 12.38 -48.39
N ARG A 76 -6.00 13.10 -47.36
CA ARG A 76 -5.47 14.45 -47.52
C ARG A 76 -4.23 14.63 -46.66
N ASP A 77 -3.14 14.84 -47.38
CA ASP A 77 -1.81 15.23 -46.94
C ASP A 77 -1.86 16.57 -46.18
N ILE A 78 -1.46 16.57 -44.90
CA ILE A 78 -0.79 17.73 -44.29
C ILE A 78 0.34 17.19 -43.42
N ARG A 79 1.54 17.29 -43.98
CA ARG A 79 2.82 17.08 -43.34
C ARG A 79 3.01 18.11 -42.22
N VAL A 80 2.66 17.75 -40.98
CA VAL A 80 3.07 18.49 -39.78
C VAL A 80 4.19 17.72 -39.08
N ARG A 81 5.30 18.42 -38.96
CA ARG A 81 6.57 18.05 -38.31
C ARG A 81 6.32 17.31 -36.99
N SER A 82 6.61 16.01 -36.97
CA SER A 82 6.59 15.19 -35.75
C SER A 82 7.74 15.59 -34.84
N THR A 83 7.46 16.42 -33.84
CA THR A 83 8.24 16.41 -32.59
C THR A 83 8.10 15.01 -31.98
N PRO A 84 9.16 14.42 -31.41
CA PRO A 84 9.05 13.12 -30.76
C PRO A 84 8.12 13.29 -29.55
N ALA A 85 6.92 12.71 -29.63
CA ALA A 85 6.07 12.51 -28.48
C ALA A 85 6.89 11.74 -27.42
N PRO A 86 6.86 12.13 -26.14
CA PRO A 86 7.46 11.35 -25.09
C PRO A 86 6.91 9.93 -25.19
N ARG A 87 7.79 8.96 -25.44
CA ARG A 87 7.41 7.54 -25.42
C ARG A 87 6.73 7.30 -24.08
N ALA A 88 5.43 6.98 -24.12
CA ALA A 88 4.76 6.40 -22.98
C ALA A 88 5.64 5.24 -22.50
N PRO A 89 6.03 5.19 -21.21
CA PRO A 89 6.78 4.05 -20.72
C PRO A 89 5.92 2.82 -20.94
N THR A 90 6.30 2.00 -21.92
CA THR A 90 5.86 0.62 -22.04
C THR A 90 6.37 -0.07 -20.78
N THR A 91 5.59 0.00 -19.71
CA THR A 91 5.89 -0.70 -18.47
C THR A 91 5.33 -2.09 -18.65
N ALA A 92 6.19 -3.01 -19.05
CA ALA A 92 5.97 -4.43 -18.84
C ALA A 92 5.44 -4.63 -17.40
N PRO A 93 4.49 -5.55 -17.16
CA PRO A 93 3.99 -5.79 -15.82
C PRO A 93 5.18 -6.21 -14.97
N ASP A 94 5.58 -5.32 -14.08
CA ASP A 94 6.69 -5.47 -13.17
C ASP A 94 6.28 -6.57 -12.16
N ARG A 95 6.44 -7.83 -12.59
CA ARG A 95 6.22 -9.03 -11.78
C ARG A 95 7.35 -9.13 -10.77
N TYR A 96 7.40 -8.19 -9.84
CA TYR A 96 8.14 -8.39 -8.62
C TYR A 96 7.50 -9.56 -7.89
N SER A 97 8.16 -10.72 -8.00
CA SER A 97 7.75 -11.92 -7.30
C SER A 97 8.05 -11.70 -5.82
N TYR A 98 6.99 -11.54 -5.04
CA TYR A 98 7.12 -11.49 -3.60
C TYR A 98 7.55 -12.87 -3.11
N PRO A 99 8.44 -12.95 -2.11
CA PRO A 99 8.74 -14.23 -1.49
C PRO A 99 7.47 -14.80 -0.83
N ASP A 100 7.27 -16.11 -0.94
CA ASP A 100 6.12 -16.81 -0.33
C ASP A 100 6.07 -16.63 1.20
N ARG A 101 7.23 -16.39 1.82
CA ARG A 101 7.38 -16.19 3.27
C ARG A 101 8.37 -15.09 3.58
N VAL A 102 8.16 -14.41 4.70
CA VAL A 102 9.12 -13.45 5.25
C VAL A 102 10.16 -14.22 6.06
N SER A 103 11.39 -14.32 5.54
CA SER A 103 12.45 -15.15 6.12
C SER A 103 13.01 -14.61 7.43
N THR A 104 13.23 -13.29 7.51
CA THR A 104 13.84 -12.67 8.69
C THR A 104 13.23 -11.31 8.97
N TRP A 105 12.73 -11.15 10.19
CA TRP A 105 12.33 -9.85 10.74
C TRP A 105 13.46 -9.26 11.58
N ARG A 106 13.55 -7.94 11.58
CA ARG A 106 14.55 -7.16 12.32
C ARG A 106 13.87 -5.98 12.99
N TRP A 107 14.44 -5.55 14.12
CA TRP A 107 14.00 -4.32 14.77
C TRP A 107 14.19 -3.12 13.83
N PRO A 108 13.17 -2.26 13.68
CA PRO A 108 13.26 -1.10 12.80
C PRO A 108 14.12 0.04 13.37
N VAL A 109 14.25 0.10 14.70
CA VAL A 109 15.07 1.04 15.49
C VAL A 109 15.47 0.41 16.83
N GLN A 110 16.46 0.98 17.50
CA GLN A 110 17.03 0.47 18.76
C GLN A 110 16.53 1.25 19.99
N GLY A 111 15.23 1.49 20.11
CA GLY A 111 14.63 2.21 21.25
C GLY A 111 13.76 1.34 22.15
N ARG A 112 13.44 1.77 23.38
CA ARG A 112 12.54 1.05 24.31
C ARG A 112 11.09 1.06 23.80
N ILE A 113 10.31 0.04 24.18
CA ILE A 113 8.87 0.02 23.88
C ILE A 113 8.18 1.00 24.84
N LEU A 114 7.54 2.03 24.28
CA LEU A 114 6.76 3.03 25.04
C LEU A 114 5.29 2.64 25.16
N ARG A 115 4.77 1.88 24.19
CA ARG A 115 3.42 1.35 24.20
C ARG A 115 3.44 -0.05 23.57
N PRO A 116 3.00 -1.09 24.28
CA PRO A 116 2.89 -2.43 23.72
C PRO A 116 1.72 -2.51 22.72
N PHE A 117 1.65 -3.63 22.01
CA PHE A 117 0.50 -3.92 21.16
C PHE A 117 -0.73 -4.13 22.04
N ASP A 118 -1.85 -3.51 21.63
CA ASP A 118 -3.15 -3.73 22.23
C ASP A 118 -4.18 -3.95 21.11
N PRO A 119 -4.75 -5.15 20.98
CA PRO A 119 -5.75 -5.45 19.94
C PRO A 119 -7.06 -4.69 20.14
N ASN A 120 -7.34 -4.21 21.35
CA ASN A 120 -8.57 -3.49 21.70
C ASN A 120 -8.41 -1.97 21.60
N SER A 121 -7.19 -1.47 21.39
CA SER A 121 -6.93 -0.04 21.23
C SER A 121 -7.73 0.54 20.06
N PRO A 122 -8.46 1.66 20.26
CA PRO A 122 -9.15 2.34 19.18
C PRO A 122 -8.12 2.95 18.21
N GLY A 123 -8.29 2.65 16.91
CA GLY A 123 -7.44 3.18 15.85
C GLY A 123 -6.18 2.33 15.60
N LYS A 124 -5.00 2.87 15.94
CA LYS A 124 -3.69 2.31 15.56
C LYS A 124 -3.34 1.11 16.44
N LYS A 125 -3.04 -0.03 15.82
CA LYS A 125 -2.84 -1.31 16.51
C LYS A 125 -1.45 -1.86 16.21
N GLY A 126 -0.45 -1.25 16.84
CA GLY A 126 0.96 -1.59 16.72
C GLY A 126 1.71 -1.29 18.02
N ILE A 127 3.03 -1.38 17.99
CA ILE A 127 3.89 -0.96 19.10
C ILE A 127 4.40 0.46 18.86
N THR A 128 4.60 1.19 19.95
CA THR A 128 5.31 2.47 19.92
C THR A 128 6.71 2.26 20.47
N ILE A 129 7.72 2.66 19.70
CA ILE A 129 9.13 2.53 20.06
C ILE A 129 9.71 3.95 20.24
N SER A 130 10.45 4.17 21.33
CA SER A 130 11.16 5.43 21.55
C SER A 130 12.26 5.63 20.51
N GLY A 131 12.71 6.87 20.36
CA GLY A 131 13.89 7.19 19.58
C GLY A 131 14.12 8.68 19.54
N GLU A 132 15.08 9.09 18.72
CA GLU A 132 15.51 10.49 18.61
C GLU A 132 15.08 11.11 17.28
N LYS A 133 14.96 12.45 17.27
CA LYS A 133 14.55 13.15 16.04
C LYS A 133 15.68 13.00 15.02
N GLY A 134 15.34 12.56 13.81
CA GLY A 134 16.31 12.27 12.77
C GLY A 134 16.92 10.86 12.83
N GLU A 135 16.59 10.04 13.83
CA GLU A 135 17.08 8.66 13.91
C GLU A 135 16.63 7.85 12.68
N LYS A 136 17.54 7.03 12.13
CA LYS A 136 17.27 6.24 10.92
C LYS A 136 16.32 5.09 11.24
N ILE A 137 15.15 5.12 10.63
CA ILE A 137 14.19 4.01 10.67
C ILE A 137 14.49 3.05 9.52
N ARG A 138 14.59 1.76 9.84
CA ARG A 138 14.99 0.72 8.90
C ARG A 138 13.86 -0.27 8.60
N ALA A 139 13.88 -0.84 7.40
CA ALA A 139 12.98 -1.89 6.99
C ALA A 139 13.16 -3.13 7.88
N ALA A 140 12.06 -3.61 8.44
CA ALA A 140 12.05 -4.77 9.32
C ALA A 140 12.30 -6.07 8.53
N ALA A 141 11.88 -6.11 7.27
CA ALA A 141 12.15 -7.19 6.33
C ALA A 141 12.27 -6.63 4.91
N ALA A 142 12.73 -7.45 3.96
CA ALA A 142 12.76 -7.08 2.55
C ALA A 142 11.34 -6.99 1.97
N GLY A 143 11.11 -6.14 0.98
CA GLY A 143 9.78 -5.94 0.41
C GLY A 143 9.72 -4.82 -0.62
N ARG A 144 8.49 -4.45 -1.01
CA ARG A 144 8.20 -3.31 -1.88
C ARG A 144 7.43 -2.25 -1.12
N ILE A 145 7.75 -0.98 -1.33
CA ILE A 145 6.98 0.15 -0.79
C ILE A 145 5.65 0.23 -1.54
N VAL A 146 4.54 0.08 -0.82
CA VAL A 146 3.18 0.14 -1.38
C VAL A 146 2.41 1.40 -0.98
N TYR A 147 3.03 2.23 -0.12
CA TYR A 147 2.57 3.56 0.22
C TYR A 147 3.72 4.34 0.87
N SER A 148 3.90 5.61 0.48
CA SER A 148 4.83 6.55 1.10
C SER A 148 4.20 7.95 1.06
N GLY A 149 3.73 8.47 2.19
CA GLY A 149 3.03 9.76 2.23
C GLY A 149 2.39 10.10 3.57
N SER A 150 1.49 11.09 3.59
CA SER A 150 0.85 11.61 4.82
C SER A 150 -0.68 11.63 4.79
N GLY A 151 -1.33 10.99 3.81
CA GLY A 151 -2.79 10.93 3.68
C GLY A 151 -3.50 10.05 4.73
N LEU A 152 -2.76 9.23 5.48
CA LEU A 152 -3.33 8.37 6.52
C LEU A 152 -3.38 9.09 7.88
N VAL A 153 -4.57 9.58 8.21
CA VAL A 153 -4.88 10.30 9.47
C VAL A 153 -4.42 9.49 10.69
N GLY A 154 -3.76 10.18 11.62
CA GLY A 154 -3.26 9.60 12.87
C GLY A 154 -1.90 8.91 12.77
N TYR A 155 -1.38 8.64 11.56
CA TYR A 155 -0.06 8.03 11.36
C TYR A 155 1.05 9.06 11.07
N GLY A 156 0.70 10.32 10.80
CA GLY A 156 1.65 11.30 10.31
C GLY A 156 2.20 10.91 8.94
N ARG A 157 3.47 11.23 8.69
CA ARG A 157 4.17 10.68 7.52
C ARG A 157 4.40 9.19 7.75
N LEU A 158 4.01 8.38 6.79
CA LEU A 158 3.92 6.93 6.91
C LEU A 158 4.49 6.24 5.67
N ILE A 159 5.17 5.13 5.91
CA ILE A 159 5.57 4.16 4.88
C ILE A 159 4.88 2.84 5.18
N ILE A 160 4.33 2.19 4.15
CA ILE A 160 3.84 0.81 4.22
C ILE A 160 4.68 -0.05 3.27
N VAL A 161 5.23 -1.15 3.79
CA VAL A 161 6.04 -2.10 3.04
C VAL A 161 5.27 -3.42 2.93
N LYS A 162 5.13 -3.92 1.70
CA LYS A 162 4.64 -5.27 1.41
C LYS A 162 5.81 -6.23 1.35
N HIS A 163 5.81 -7.21 2.25
CA HIS A 163 6.86 -8.22 2.36
C HIS A 163 6.49 -9.52 1.65
N SER A 164 5.20 -9.87 1.62
CA SER A 164 4.63 -11.02 0.92
C SER A 164 3.15 -10.77 0.65
N GLU A 165 2.43 -11.72 0.06
CA GLU A 165 0.96 -11.64 -0.06
C GLU A 165 0.27 -11.52 1.31
N ASP A 166 0.84 -12.15 2.34
CA ASP A 166 0.24 -12.19 3.66
C ASP A 166 0.66 -11.01 4.55
N TYR A 167 1.86 -10.45 4.35
CA TYR A 167 2.48 -9.55 5.32
C TYR A 167 2.73 -8.13 4.81
N LEU A 168 2.21 -7.17 5.57
CA LEU A 168 2.50 -5.75 5.46
C LEU A 168 3.12 -5.25 6.77
N SER A 169 4.00 -4.24 6.70
CA SER A 169 4.43 -3.48 7.86
C SER A 169 4.29 -1.98 7.62
N ALA A 170 4.07 -1.21 8.68
CA ALA A 170 3.91 0.23 8.63
C ALA A 170 4.85 0.94 9.61
N TYR A 171 5.40 2.06 9.15
CA TYR A 171 6.36 2.91 9.86
C TYR A 171 5.78 4.32 9.90
N GLY A 172 5.27 4.75 11.05
CA GLY A 172 4.59 6.04 11.20
C GLY A 172 5.38 7.07 12.01
N HIS A 173 4.85 8.29 12.02
CA HIS A 173 5.37 9.46 12.72
C HIS A 173 6.75 9.94 12.22
N ASN A 174 7.06 9.66 10.95
CA ASN A 174 8.36 10.02 10.38
C ASN A 174 8.51 11.55 10.20
N ASP A 175 9.74 12.04 10.32
CA ASP A 175 10.09 13.41 9.93
C ASP A 175 10.32 13.49 8.41
N LYS A 176 11.07 12.56 7.84
CA LYS A 176 11.39 12.56 6.41
C LYS A 176 11.27 11.15 5.82
N LEU A 177 10.62 11.04 4.67
CA LEU A 177 10.55 9.78 3.91
C LEU A 177 11.70 9.76 2.91
N LEU A 178 12.46 8.66 2.87
CA LEU A 178 13.65 8.50 2.02
C LEU A 178 13.42 7.50 0.88
N VAL A 179 12.21 6.96 0.77
CA VAL A 179 11.78 6.00 -0.24
C VAL A 179 10.42 6.43 -0.80
N SER A 180 10.15 6.03 -2.03
CA SER A 180 8.94 6.32 -2.78
C SER A 180 8.11 5.05 -2.98
N GLU A 181 6.83 5.21 -3.31
CA GLU A 181 5.98 4.08 -3.72
C GLU A 181 6.57 3.38 -4.95
N GLY A 182 6.57 2.05 -4.94
CA GLY A 182 7.17 1.21 -5.97
C GLY A 182 8.59 0.73 -5.66
N ASP A 183 9.33 1.41 -4.78
CA ASP A 183 10.70 1.05 -4.45
C ASP A 183 10.80 -0.35 -3.84
N VAL A 184 11.83 -1.10 -4.23
CA VAL A 184 12.20 -2.37 -3.59
C VAL A 184 13.24 -2.12 -2.51
N VAL A 185 13.03 -2.68 -1.32
CA VAL A 185 13.88 -2.46 -0.15
C VAL A 185 14.36 -3.78 0.43
N LYS A 186 15.61 -3.79 0.91
CA LYS A 186 16.20 -4.93 1.65
C LYS A 186 15.92 -4.80 3.16
N ALA A 187 15.95 -5.91 3.88
CA ALA A 187 15.88 -5.89 5.34
C ALA A 187 17.03 -5.06 5.93
N GLY A 188 16.73 -4.09 6.79
CA GLY A 188 17.69 -3.16 7.39
C GLY A 188 18.02 -1.93 6.54
N GLN A 189 17.51 -1.82 5.31
CA GLN A 189 17.62 -0.61 4.50
C GLN A 189 16.92 0.55 5.19
N VAL A 190 17.52 1.75 5.14
CA VAL A 190 16.93 2.96 5.72
C VAL A 190 15.73 3.37 4.87
N LEU A 191 14.59 3.61 5.53
CA LEU A 191 13.32 4.00 4.91
C LEU A 191 13.00 5.47 5.14
N ALA A 192 13.30 5.95 6.34
CA ALA A 192 12.89 7.26 6.82
C ALA A 192 13.77 7.76 7.95
N LEU A 193 13.57 9.03 8.30
CA LEU A 193 14.07 9.63 9.53
C LEU A 193 12.93 9.79 10.53
N MET A 194 13.15 9.40 11.78
CA MET A 194 12.16 9.47 12.85
C MET A 194 11.81 10.92 13.19
N GLY A 195 10.55 11.15 13.53
CA GLY A 195 10.08 12.45 13.97
C GLY A 195 8.89 12.33 14.89
N SER A 196 8.08 13.39 14.90
CA SER A 196 6.86 13.51 15.68
C SER A 196 5.64 13.86 14.82
N SER A 197 5.67 13.61 13.50
CA SER A 197 4.56 14.01 12.63
C SER A 197 3.26 13.33 13.05
N GLY A 198 2.19 14.11 13.26
CA GLY A 198 0.90 13.60 13.75
C GLY A 198 0.92 13.08 15.20
N THR A 199 1.89 13.49 16.01
CA THR A 199 1.99 13.20 17.45
C THR A 199 2.69 14.36 18.19
N ASN A 200 2.79 14.30 19.51
CA ASN A 200 3.40 15.35 20.35
C ASN A 200 4.83 15.05 20.80
N ARG A 201 5.36 13.86 20.48
CA ARG A 201 6.71 13.43 20.86
C ARG A 201 7.36 12.58 19.79
N THR A 202 8.68 12.60 19.73
CA THR A 202 9.43 11.75 18.81
C THR A 202 9.29 10.29 19.19
N GLN A 203 8.80 9.49 18.25
CA GLN A 203 8.57 8.05 18.42
C GLN A 203 8.35 7.41 17.06
N LEU A 204 8.57 6.09 17.00
CA LEU A 204 8.12 5.27 15.89
C LEU A 204 6.81 4.56 16.26
N HIS A 205 5.78 4.69 15.43
CA HIS A 205 4.69 3.71 15.40
C HIS A 205 5.06 2.59 14.43
N PHE A 206 5.16 1.36 14.93
CA PHE A 206 5.47 0.19 14.13
C PHE A 206 4.33 -0.83 14.22
N GLU A 207 3.81 -1.23 13.06
CA GLU A 207 2.68 -2.15 12.96
C GLU A 207 2.96 -3.23 11.93
N ILE A 208 2.57 -4.46 12.24
CA ILE A 208 2.57 -5.58 11.29
C ILE A 208 1.13 -5.98 11.07
N ARG A 209 0.75 -6.18 9.81
CA ARG A 209 -0.52 -6.79 9.43
C ARG A 209 -0.31 -8.08 8.71
N ARG A 210 -1.10 -9.09 9.09
CA ARG A 210 -1.22 -10.36 8.39
C ARG A 210 -2.61 -10.47 7.79
N LYS A 211 -2.73 -10.59 6.45
CA LYS A 211 -4.00 -10.65 5.73
C LYS A 211 -4.97 -9.52 6.15
N GLY A 212 -4.46 -8.30 6.15
CA GLY A 212 -5.21 -7.08 6.54
C GLY A 212 -5.43 -6.88 8.05
N LYS A 213 -5.19 -7.89 8.89
CA LYS A 213 -5.41 -7.79 10.35
C LYS A 213 -4.13 -7.41 11.09
N PRO A 214 -4.18 -6.44 12.03
CA PRO A 214 -3.04 -6.13 12.87
C PRO A 214 -2.71 -7.29 13.82
N VAL A 215 -1.43 -7.57 13.94
CA VAL A 215 -0.87 -8.63 14.79
C VAL A 215 0.21 -8.05 15.68
N ASP A 216 0.44 -8.65 16.85
CA ASP A 216 1.51 -8.21 17.75
C ASP A 216 2.89 -8.34 17.08
N PRO A 217 3.61 -7.23 16.82
CA PRO A 217 4.95 -7.26 16.23
C PRO A 217 5.98 -8.03 17.07
N LEU A 218 5.78 -8.15 18.39
CA LEU A 218 6.73 -8.83 19.28
C LEU A 218 6.80 -10.34 19.05
N HIS A 219 5.79 -10.94 18.41
CA HIS A 219 5.83 -12.34 17.99
C HIS A 219 6.69 -12.59 16.73
N TYR A 220 7.05 -11.53 16.01
CA TYR A 220 7.82 -11.63 14.76
C TYR A 220 9.23 -11.08 14.93
N LEU A 221 9.37 -10.01 15.70
CA LEU A 221 10.66 -9.37 15.95
C LEU A 221 11.55 -10.28 16.83
N PRO A 222 12.88 -10.29 16.60
CA PRO A 222 13.78 -11.09 17.40
C PRO A 222 13.76 -10.63 18.86
N ARG A 223 13.92 -11.57 19.80
CA ARG A 223 13.99 -11.24 21.23
C ARG A 223 15.17 -10.28 21.48
N ARG A 224 14.92 -9.24 22.27
CA ARG A 224 15.96 -8.33 22.72
C ARG A 224 16.78 -9.03 23.80
N LYS A 225 18.11 -8.97 23.67
CA LYS A 225 19.03 -9.37 24.74
C LYS A 225 19.15 -8.25 25.75
#